data_AF-A0A8T5DQS1-F1
#
_entry.id   AF-A0A8T5DQS1-F1
#
_cell.length_a   1.000
_cell.length_b   1.000
_cell.length_c   1.000
_cell.angle_alpha   90.00
_cell.angle_beta   90.00
_cell.angle_gamma   90.00
#
_symmetry.space_group_name_H-M   'P 1'
#
loop_
_entity.id
_entity.type
_entity.pdbx_description
1 polymer ?
#
loop_
_entity_poly.entity_id
_entity_poly.type
_entity_poly.pdbx_seq_one_letter_code
_entity_poly.pdbx_strand_id
1 'polypeptide(L)'
;MGFRKGKKKASEQLPNPTLPPASLPPLPGMPMPLPGAAPLPDLPAPEPMLVPIAELPAPLPLPNTPADAPQTDEEYNQLWAKKSDKPLPQIYGHIDRISSGEIGSLLDRYADRFGHSLDRDIIVLRKKEHDEKIAQIRDAPVVELVEDEVVEISISDQLADVENQIRTLKPDYQAAKASGDAEALSTLRPQLEQLMSERKSIKAQMVSEKPKAKAVAKAVAKAVVAEEAEDGDDMFVTFVAIVDELLGSHLPEDVVNSFVESNDFSVYQQVGGDPSAADDELRGRFFAIVDGQLANMSEDSINAFVASSDFEIYRSVGEMY
;
A
#
# COMPACT_ATOMS: atom_id res chain seq x y z
N MET A 1 -26.08 85.23 10.04
CA MET A 1 -25.65 84.49 8.82
C MET A 1 -26.30 83.10 8.89
N GLY A 2 -27.30 82.71 8.08
CA GLY A 2 -27.27 82.48 6.62
C GLY A 2 -26.49 81.18 6.34
N PHE A 3 -26.93 80.12 5.65
CA PHE A 3 -27.93 79.85 4.62
C PHE A 3 -28.24 78.32 4.60
N ARG A 4 -29.52 77.89 4.55
CA ARG A 4 -30.26 77.29 3.40
C ARG A 4 -29.85 75.88 2.91
N LYS A 5 -30.82 74.95 3.10
CA LYS A 5 -31.32 73.85 2.24
C LYS A 5 -30.49 73.42 1.01
N GLY A 6 -30.28 72.10 0.92
CA GLY A 6 -30.16 71.35 -0.33
C GLY A 6 -30.88 70.00 -0.18
N LYS A 7 -31.88 69.75 -1.03
CA LYS A 7 -32.64 68.48 -1.18
C LYS A 7 -32.41 68.03 -2.61
N LYS A 8 -32.53 66.70 -2.84
CA LYS A 8 -32.43 65.93 -4.11
C LYS A 8 -31.04 65.30 -4.31
N LYS A 9 -30.88 64.04 -4.72
CA LYS A 9 -31.73 63.17 -5.55
C LYS A 9 -31.34 61.69 -5.33
N ALA A 10 -32.26 60.80 -5.68
CA ALA A 10 -32.04 59.36 -5.78
C ALA A 10 -31.03 59.02 -6.89
N SER A 11 -30.22 57.99 -6.64
CA SER A 11 -29.50 57.18 -7.62
C SER A 11 -29.24 55.84 -6.92
N GLU A 12 -30.10 54.87 -7.18
CA GLU A 12 -29.86 53.80 -8.15
C GLU A 12 -29.11 52.65 -7.49
N GLN A 13 -29.91 51.64 -7.18
CA GLN A 13 -29.53 50.34 -6.67
C GLN A 13 -28.58 49.68 -7.67
N LEU A 14 -27.30 49.62 -7.33
CA LEU A 14 -26.33 48.80 -8.03
C LEU A 14 -26.29 47.41 -7.35
N PRO A 15 -26.30 46.32 -8.13
CA PRO A 15 -26.38 44.97 -7.60
C PRO A 15 -25.12 44.64 -6.80
N ASN A 16 -25.34 44.01 -5.65
CA ASN A 16 -24.33 43.48 -4.76
C ASN A 16 -23.42 42.52 -5.56
N PRO A 17 -22.14 42.84 -5.84
CA PRO A 17 -21.24 41.84 -6.38
C PRO A 17 -20.88 40.92 -5.21
N THR A 18 -21.52 39.75 -5.17
CA THR A 18 -21.03 38.59 -4.46
C THR A 18 -19.57 38.37 -4.85
N LEU A 19 -18.65 38.86 -4.00
CA LEU A 19 -17.25 38.48 -4.09
C LEU A 19 -17.17 36.98 -3.74
N PRO A 20 -16.53 36.16 -4.59
CA PRO A 20 -16.33 34.76 -4.26
C PRO A 20 -15.49 34.65 -2.97
N PRO A 21 -15.68 33.60 -2.15
CA PRO A 21 -14.87 33.39 -0.96
C PRO A 21 -13.39 33.34 -1.35
N ALA A 22 -12.58 34.21 -0.74
CA ALA A 22 -11.14 34.18 -0.90
C ALA A 22 -10.64 32.79 -0.48
N SER A 23 -9.90 32.12 -1.39
CA SER A 23 -9.28 30.84 -1.12
C SER A 23 -8.25 30.99 0.00
N LEU A 24 -8.46 30.26 1.09
CA LEU A 24 -7.48 30.06 2.15
C LEU A 24 -6.18 29.51 1.53
N PRO A 25 -5.00 29.94 2.01
CA PRO A 25 -3.74 29.37 1.54
C PRO A 25 -3.68 27.88 1.87
N PRO A 26 -3.10 27.05 0.99
CA PRO A 26 -3.05 25.60 1.17
C PRO A 26 -2.17 25.24 2.36
N LEU A 27 -2.68 24.36 3.23
CA LEU A 27 -1.86 23.70 4.24
C LEU A 27 -0.75 22.89 3.55
N PRO A 28 0.48 22.88 4.09
CA PRO A 28 1.58 22.11 3.53
C PRO A 28 1.31 20.61 3.69
N GLY A 29 1.33 19.85 2.58
CA GLY A 29 1.34 18.38 2.61
C GLY A 29 0.43 17.62 1.64
N MET A 30 -0.37 18.27 0.79
CA MET A 30 -1.16 17.56 -0.25
C MET A 30 -0.52 17.69 -1.65
N PRO A 31 -0.42 16.60 -2.43
CA PRO A 31 0.10 16.65 -3.79
C PRO A 31 -0.85 17.44 -4.71
N MET A 32 -0.27 18.37 -5.47
CA MET A 32 -0.99 19.19 -6.46
C MET A 32 -1.46 18.33 -7.65
N PRO A 33 -2.66 18.57 -8.22
CA PRO A 33 -3.05 17.96 -9.48
C PRO A 33 -2.33 18.64 -10.65
N LEU A 34 -1.69 17.84 -11.49
CA LEU A 34 -0.97 18.28 -12.68
C LEU A 34 -1.96 18.73 -13.78
N PRO A 35 -1.76 19.90 -14.43
CA PRO A 35 -2.63 20.33 -15.53
C PRO A 35 -2.28 19.57 -16.81
N GLY A 36 -3.21 18.75 -17.32
CA GLY A 36 -3.06 18.07 -18.62
C GLY A 36 -3.36 16.57 -18.67
N ALA A 37 -4.07 16.00 -17.70
CA ALA A 37 -4.48 14.60 -17.77
C ALA A 37 -5.62 14.39 -18.78
N ALA A 38 -5.43 13.42 -19.68
CA ALA A 38 -6.46 12.86 -20.54
C ALA A 38 -7.69 12.39 -19.73
N PRO A 39 -8.90 12.34 -20.34
CA PRO A 39 -10.09 11.88 -19.63
C PRO A 39 -9.85 10.46 -19.10
N LEU A 40 -10.11 10.28 -17.80
CA LEU A 40 -10.10 9.00 -17.13
C LEU A 40 -11.09 8.06 -17.84
N PRO A 41 -10.76 6.76 -18.02
CA PRO A 41 -11.76 5.79 -18.42
C PRO A 41 -12.89 5.74 -17.37
N ASP A 42 -14.14 5.69 -17.85
CA ASP A 42 -15.34 5.54 -17.00
C ASP A 42 -15.16 4.35 -16.07
N LEU A 43 -15.22 4.59 -14.76
CA LEU A 43 -15.35 3.50 -13.80
C LEU A 43 -16.71 2.82 -14.03
N PRO A 44 -16.77 1.48 -14.06
CA PRO A 44 -18.05 0.78 -14.09
C PRO A 44 -18.88 1.20 -12.87
N ALA A 45 -20.13 1.60 -13.11
CA ALA A 45 -21.08 1.94 -12.08
C ALA A 45 -21.22 0.77 -11.07
N PRO A 46 -21.29 1.04 -9.76
CA PRO A 46 -21.50 -0.02 -8.79
C PRO A 46 -22.85 -0.69 -9.06
N GLU A 47 -22.82 -1.98 -9.35
CA GLU A 47 -24.02 -2.81 -9.40
C GLU A 47 -24.73 -2.72 -8.04
N PRO A 48 -26.07 -2.57 -8.00
CA PRO A 48 -26.80 -2.55 -6.75
C PRO A 48 -26.68 -3.92 -6.09
N MET A 49 -25.84 -4.03 -5.06
CA MET A 49 -25.85 -5.17 -4.16
C MET A 49 -27.25 -5.26 -3.53
N LEU A 50 -27.94 -6.35 -3.85
CA LEU A 50 -29.18 -6.75 -3.19
C LEU A 50 -28.82 -7.13 -1.74
N VAL A 51 -28.88 -6.14 -0.84
CA VAL A 51 -28.94 -6.40 0.60
C VAL A 51 -30.25 -7.15 0.90
N PRO A 52 -30.22 -8.32 1.58
CA PRO A 52 -31.42 -8.89 2.13
C PRO A 52 -32.04 -7.89 3.12
N ILE A 53 -33.21 -7.38 2.79
CA ILE A 53 -33.99 -6.48 3.64
C ILE A 53 -34.39 -7.29 4.88
N ALA A 54 -33.77 -7.00 6.02
CA ALA A 54 -34.34 -7.37 7.30
C ALA A 54 -35.60 -6.51 7.52
N GLU A 55 -36.75 -7.15 7.70
CA GLU A 55 -38.02 -6.48 7.99
C GLU A 55 -37.90 -5.64 9.27
N LEU A 56 -38.05 -4.32 9.14
CA LEU A 56 -38.24 -3.42 10.28
C LEU A 56 -39.59 -3.74 10.96
N PRO A 57 -39.66 -3.88 12.29
CA PRO A 57 -40.92 -4.04 12.99
C PRO A 57 -41.78 -2.78 12.85
N ALA A 58 -43.09 -2.97 12.67
CA ALA A 58 -44.07 -1.91 12.44
C ALA A 58 -44.09 -0.83 13.54
N PRO A 59 -44.33 0.45 13.19
CA PRO A 59 -44.46 1.52 14.17
C PRO A 59 -45.73 1.35 15.04
N LEU A 60 -45.56 1.52 16.35
CA LEU A 60 -46.66 1.49 17.32
C LEU A 60 -47.61 2.68 17.13
N PRO A 61 -48.94 2.51 17.31
CA PRO A 61 -49.91 3.58 17.15
C PRO A 61 -49.85 4.58 18.32
N LEU A 62 -49.87 5.88 17.97
CA LEU A 62 -50.02 6.98 18.93
C LEU A 62 -51.45 7.00 19.50
N PRO A 63 -51.65 7.22 20.81
CA PRO A 63 -52.98 7.31 21.41
C PRO A 63 -53.68 8.63 21.07
N ASN A 64 -54.93 8.52 20.60
CA ASN A 64 -55.87 9.61 20.36
C ASN A 64 -56.16 10.43 21.63
N THR A 65 -55.87 11.73 21.60
CA THR A 65 -56.52 12.70 22.50
C THR A 65 -57.65 13.40 21.76
N PRO A 66 -58.87 13.47 22.35
CA PRO A 66 -60.05 14.00 21.68
C PRO A 66 -59.97 15.52 21.48
N ALA A 67 -60.38 15.96 20.29
CA ALA A 67 -60.61 17.34 19.94
C ALA A 67 -61.74 17.93 20.80
N ASP A 68 -61.45 19.03 21.50
CA ASP A 68 -62.47 19.92 22.04
C ASP A 68 -62.35 21.30 21.37
N ALA A 69 -63.49 21.97 21.24
CA ALA A 69 -63.83 23.03 20.30
C ALA A 69 -62.92 24.29 20.32
N PRO A 70 -62.90 25.09 19.24
CA PRO A 70 -62.15 26.34 19.20
C PRO A 70 -62.79 27.36 20.14
N GLN A 71 -62.27 27.47 21.36
CA GLN A 71 -62.41 28.72 22.10
C GLN A 71 -61.67 29.78 21.29
N THR A 72 -62.38 30.83 20.90
CA THR A 72 -61.83 31.88 20.06
C THR A 72 -60.55 32.41 20.71
N ASP A 73 -59.46 32.44 19.93
CA ASP A 73 -58.16 32.92 20.40
C ASP A 73 -58.25 34.31 21.05
N GLU A 74 -59.28 35.08 20.70
CA GLU A 74 -59.61 36.39 21.26
C GLU A 74 -60.04 36.33 22.74
N GLU A 75 -60.75 35.29 23.19
CA GLU A 75 -61.19 35.16 24.59
C GLU A 75 -60.05 34.64 25.47
N TYR A 76 -59.24 33.71 24.96
CA TYR A 76 -58.03 33.21 25.64
C TYR A 76 -56.94 34.28 25.76
N ASN A 77 -56.71 35.09 24.72
CA ASN A 77 -55.76 36.20 24.78
C ASN A 77 -56.20 37.30 25.76
N GLN A 78 -57.51 37.52 25.92
CA GLN A 78 -58.03 38.51 26.89
C GLN A 78 -57.70 38.16 28.35
N LEU A 79 -57.51 36.87 28.68
CA LEU A 79 -57.13 36.40 30.02
C LEU A 79 -55.70 36.81 30.42
N TRP A 80 -54.84 37.11 29.45
CA TRP A 80 -53.45 37.54 29.67
C TRP A 80 -53.21 39.00 29.26
N ALA A 81 -54.06 39.57 28.41
CA ALA A 81 -53.98 40.96 27.97
C ALA A 81 -54.19 41.99 29.10
N LYS A 82 -54.90 41.63 30.18
CA LYS A 82 -55.13 42.51 31.36
C LYS A 82 -54.28 42.16 32.57
N LYS A 83 -53.00 41.87 32.38
CA LYS A 83 -52.02 41.74 33.46
C LYS A 83 -50.93 42.82 33.33
N SER A 84 -51.30 43.98 33.86
CA SER A 84 -50.43 45.10 34.31
C SER A 84 -49.46 45.72 33.30
N ASP A 85 -49.62 47.02 33.06
CA ASP A 85 -48.59 47.94 32.49
C ASP A 85 -47.30 48.07 33.33
N LYS A 86 -47.12 47.18 34.30
CA LYS A 86 -45.90 47.07 35.09
C LYS A 86 -45.05 46.01 34.40
N PRO A 87 -43.78 46.31 34.07
CA PRO A 87 -42.91 45.31 33.45
C PRO A 87 -42.90 44.06 34.32
N LEU A 88 -43.01 42.88 33.68
CA LEU A 88 -43.07 41.57 34.33
C LEU A 88 -42.15 41.56 35.56
N PRO A 89 -42.68 41.41 36.79
CA PRO A 89 -41.84 41.37 37.98
C PRO A 89 -40.77 40.31 37.74
N GLN A 90 -39.50 40.68 37.88
CA GLN A 90 -38.38 39.82 37.55
C GLN A 90 -38.45 38.57 38.43
N ILE A 91 -39.05 37.50 37.89
CA ILE A 91 -39.49 36.31 38.64
C ILE A 91 -38.29 35.70 39.36
N TYR A 92 -37.15 35.63 38.68
CA TYR A 92 -35.87 35.18 39.24
C TYR A 92 -35.47 35.96 40.49
N GLY A 93 -35.54 37.30 40.46
CA GLY A 93 -35.19 38.13 41.61
C GLY A 93 -36.21 38.09 42.76
N HIS A 94 -37.44 37.65 42.50
CA HIS A 94 -38.46 37.45 43.54
C HIS A 94 -38.32 36.09 44.22
N ILE A 95 -38.04 35.03 43.44
CA ILE A 95 -37.75 33.70 43.99
C ILE A 95 -36.49 33.75 44.87
N ASP A 96 -35.49 34.52 44.46
CA ASP A 96 -34.26 34.76 45.25
C ASP A 96 -34.57 35.37 46.64
N ARG A 97 -35.60 36.23 46.75
CA ARG A 97 -35.97 36.91 48.01
C ARG A 97 -36.92 36.08 48.87
N ILE A 98 -37.82 35.32 48.26
CA ILE A 98 -38.78 34.49 48.99
C ILE A 98 -38.05 33.29 49.64
N SER A 99 -37.02 32.76 48.99
CA SER A 99 -36.15 31.70 49.53
C SER A 99 -35.05 32.26 50.44
N SER A 100 -35.44 32.97 51.50
CA SER A 100 -34.58 33.76 52.41
C SER A 100 -33.66 32.96 53.37
N GLY A 101 -33.16 31.80 52.96
CA GLY A 101 -32.30 30.95 53.80
C GLY A 101 -31.05 30.37 53.14
N GLU A 102 -30.88 30.50 51.83
CA GLU A 102 -29.74 29.94 51.09
C GLU A 102 -29.01 31.07 50.36
N ILE A 103 -27.68 31.03 50.42
CA ILE A 103 -26.80 32.08 49.87
C ILE A 103 -26.70 31.86 48.35
N GLY A 104 -27.11 32.85 47.55
CA GLY A 104 -26.98 32.80 46.08
C GLY A 104 -28.31 32.94 45.31
N SER A 105 -28.21 33.25 44.02
CA SER A 105 -29.37 33.34 43.10
C SER A 105 -29.91 31.94 42.77
N LEU A 106 -31.20 31.81 42.48
CA LEU A 106 -31.87 30.57 42.10
C LEU A 106 -31.13 29.83 40.97
N LEU A 107 -30.58 30.56 40.00
CA LEU A 107 -29.80 29.99 38.90
C LEU A 107 -28.48 29.39 39.38
N ASP A 108 -27.82 30.03 40.36
CA ASP A 108 -26.57 29.55 40.95
C ASP A 108 -26.80 28.27 41.76
N ARG A 109 -27.92 28.21 42.51
CA ARG A 109 -28.32 27.00 43.25
C ARG A 109 -28.74 25.86 42.32
N TYR A 110 -29.41 26.18 41.21
CA TYR A 110 -29.75 25.18 40.19
C TYR A 110 -28.49 24.63 39.52
N ALA A 111 -27.52 25.48 39.20
CA ALA A 111 -26.24 25.08 38.65
C ALA A 111 -25.42 24.22 39.64
N ASP A 112 -25.43 24.52 40.94
CA ASP A 112 -24.68 23.72 41.91
C ASP A 112 -25.32 22.34 42.16
N ARG A 113 -26.66 22.30 42.29
CA ARG A 113 -27.39 21.05 42.62
C ARG A 113 -27.64 20.14 41.42
N PHE A 114 -27.81 20.70 40.22
CA PHE A 114 -28.09 19.94 38.98
C PHE A 114 -26.98 20.02 37.92
N GLY A 115 -26.05 20.97 38.03
CA GLY A 115 -25.01 21.20 37.01
C GLY A 115 -23.68 20.48 37.23
N HIS A 116 -23.38 20.00 38.44
CA HIS A 116 -22.10 19.33 38.73
C HIS A 116 -22.25 17.91 39.29
N SER A 117 -23.44 17.53 39.75
CA SER A 117 -23.72 16.18 40.24
C SER A 117 -23.67 15.16 39.11
N LEU A 118 -24.33 15.46 37.99
CA LEU A 118 -24.29 14.61 36.80
C LEU A 118 -22.88 14.53 36.21
N ASP A 119 -22.18 15.66 36.07
CA ASP A 119 -20.81 15.67 35.55
C ASP A 119 -19.83 14.95 36.49
N ARG A 120 -19.98 15.07 37.82
CA ARG A 120 -19.18 14.32 38.79
C ARG A 120 -19.45 12.81 38.70
N ASP A 121 -20.72 12.41 38.64
CA ASP A 121 -21.09 11.00 38.54
C ASP A 121 -20.62 10.41 37.20
N ILE A 122 -20.73 11.17 36.11
CA ILE A 122 -20.19 10.81 34.80
C ILE A 122 -18.67 10.68 34.85
N ILE A 123 -17.95 11.59 35.51
CA ILE A 123 -16.49 11.50 35.65
C ILE A 123 -16.10 10.27 36.45
N VAL A 124 -16.81 9.96 37.54
CA VAL A 124 -16.56 8.76 38.35
C VAL A 124 -16.88 7.50 37.56
N LEU A 125 -17.99 7.47 36.82
CA LEU A 125 -18.36 6.33 35.97
C LEU A 125 -17.35 6.14 34.83
N ARG A 126 -16.97 7.20 34.10
CA ARG A 126 -15.93 7.11 33.05
C ARG A 126 -14.57 6.71 33.62
N LYS A 127 -14.21 7.21 34.80
CA LYS A 127 -12.99 6.80 35.49
C LYS A 127 -13.05 5.32 35.88
N LYS A 128 -14.17 4.86 36.43
CA LYS A 128 -14.39 3.45 36.76
C LYS A 128 -14.35 2.56 35.51
N GLU A 129 -14.99 2.96 34.42
CA GLU A 129 -14.95 2.26 33.13
C GLU A 129 -13.53 2.20 32.57
N HIS A 130 -12.76 3.27 32.71
CA HIS A 130 -11.37 3.31 32.28
C HIS A 130 -10.49 2.41 33.14
N ASP A 131 -10.64 2.47 34.46
CA ASP A 131 -9.91 1.63 35.41
C ASP A 131 -10.27 0.15 35.23
N GLU A 132 -11.54 -0.17 34.93
CA GLU A 132 -12.01 -1.52 34.60
C GLU A 132 -11.42 -2.03 33.28
N LYS A 133 -11.36 -1.19 32.24
CA LYS A 133 -10.67 -1.54 30.98
C LYS A 133 -9.17 -1.76 31.19
N ILE A 134 -8.51 -0.93 32.01
CA ILE A 134 -7.10 -1.14 32.36
C ILE A 134 -6.93 -2.46 33.13
N ALA A 135 -7.80 -2.74 34.10
CA ALA A 135 -7.76 -4.00 34.84
C ALA A 135 -7.98 -5.20 33.93
N GLN A 136 -8.92 -5.13 32.98
CA GLN A 136 -9.14 -6.16 31.98
C GLN A 136 -7.91 -6.39 31.09
N ILE A 137 -7.22 -5.32 30.66
CA ILE A 137 -5.98 -5.44 29.87
C ILE A 137 -4.84 -6.04 30.72
N ARG A 138 -4.76 -5.67 32.00
CA ARG A 138 -3.71 -6.16 32.92
C ARG A 138 -3.90 -7.62 33.32
N ASP A 139 -5.15 -8.01 33.56
CA ASP A 139 -5.51 -9.36 34.03
C ASP A 139 -5.76 -10.31 32.85
N ALA A 140 -5.89 -9.78 31.62
CA ALA A 140 -5.85 -10.60 30.42
C ALA A 140 -4.48 -11.31 30.36
N PRO A 141 -4.46 -12.61 30.03
CA PRO A 141 -3.22 -13.31 29.81
C PRO A 141 -2.49 -12.59 28.67
N VAL A 142 -1.26 -12.16 28.94
CA VAL A 142 -0.38 -11.62 27.92
C VAL A 142 -0.09 -12.77 26.95
N VAL A 143 -0.81 -12.79 25.84
CA VAL A 143 -0.42 -13.55 24.66
C VAL A 143 0.73 -12.76 24.09
N GLU A 144 1.94 -13.08 24.55
CA GLU A 144 3.08 -12.92 23.68
C GLU A 144 2.72 -13.75 22.45
N LEU A 145 2.47 -13.06 21.34
CA LEU A 145 2.78 -13.65 20.07
C LEU A 145 4.27 -13.96 20.20
N VAL A 146 4.57 -15.16 20.67
CA VAL A 146 5.55 -15.95 19.97
C VAL A 146 5.01 -15.85 18.55
N GLU A 147 5.52 -14.88 17.80
CA GLU A 147 6.12 -15.23 16.54
C GLU A 147 6.82 -16.54 16.89
N ASP A 148 6.09 -17.65 16.71
CA ASP A 148 6.72 -18.79 16.10
C ASP A 148 7.54 -18.06 15.06
N GLU A 149 8.85 -18.14 15.20
CA GLU A 149 9.69 -17.96 14.08
C GLU A 149 9.19 -19.06 13.10
N VAL A 150 8.03 -18.89 12.47
CA VAL A 150 7.97 -18.51 11.09
C VAL A 150 9.07 -17.47 10.89
N VAL A 151 10.33 -17.93 10.97
CA VAL A 151 11.20 -17.89 9.82
C VAL A 151 10.23 -18.23 8.72
N GLU A 152 9.63 -17.19 8.13
CA GLU A 152 9.05 -17.32 6.81
C GLU A 152 10.25 -17.80 6.04
N ILE A 153 10.40 -19.14 6.00
CA ILE A 153 11.43 -19.85 5.26
C ILE A 153 11.25 -19.21 3.92
N SER A 154 12.22 -18.38 3.56
CA SER A 154 12.00 -17.45 2.48
C SER A 154 11.64 -18.31 1.28
N ILE A 155 10.87 -17.79 0.33
CA ILE A 155 10.49 -18.60 -0.84
C ILE A 155 11.76 -19.19 -1.52
N SER A 156 12.91 -18.51 -1.35
CA SER A 156 14.25 -19.00 -1.67
C SER A 156 14.71 -20.21 -0.83
N ASP A 157 14.55 -20.20 0.49
CA ASP A 157 14.93 -21.30 1.36
C ASP A 157 14.01 -22.53 1.13
N GLN A 158 12.71 -22.32 0.88
CA GLN A 158 11.78 -23.39 0.50
C GLN A 158 12.17 -24.02 -0.85
N LEU A 159 12.62 -23.19 -1.80
CA LEU A 159 13.16 -23.68 -3.08
C LEU A 159 14.41 -24.54 -2.85
N ALA A 160 15.35 -24.07 -2.02
CA ALA A 160 16.58 -24.80 -1.71
C ALA A 160 16.31 -26.16 -1.05
N ASP A 161 15.35 -26.24 -0.14
CA ASP A 161 14.96 -27.49 0.51
C ASP A 161 14.37 -28.49 -0.49
N VAL A 162 13.47 -28.03 -1.38
CA VAL A 162 12.88 -28.87 -2.43
C VAL A 162 13.96 -29.36 -3.41
N GLU A 163 14.91 -28.51 -3.79
CA GLU A 163 16.03 -28.88 -4.67
C GLU A 163 16.97 -29.89 -4.04
N ASN A 164 17.28 -29.73 -2.75
CA ASN A 164 18.07 -30.70 -1.99
C ASN A 164 17.38 -32.07 -1.95
N GLN A 165 16.07 -32.10 -1.68
CA GLN A 165 15.30 -33.34 -1.70
C GLN A 165 15.32 -34.00 -3.08
N ILE A 166 15.13 -33.24 -4.17
CA ILE A 166 15.26 -33.75 -5.55
C ILE A 166 16.66 -34.32 -5.80
N ARG A 167 17.72 -33.61 -5.37
CA ARG A 167 19.12 -34.04 -5.54
C ARG A 167 19.41 -35.35 -4.80
N THR A 168 18.80 -35.56 -3.64
CA THR A 168 18.94 -36.82 -2.87
C THR A 168 18.19 -37.99 -3.51
N LEU A 169 16.96 -37.79 -4.00
CA LEU A 169 16.11 -38.88 -4.53
C LEU A 169 16.41 -39.26 -5.99
N LYS A 170 16.96 -38.33 -6.78
CA LYS A 170 17.30 -38.56 -8.19
C LYS A 170 18.30 -39.71 -8.42
N PRO A 171 19.43 -39.85 -7.68
CA PRO A 171 20.33 -40.98 -7.86
C PRO A 171 19.66 -42.31 -7.51
N ASP A 172 18.84 -42.37 -6.45
CA ASP A 172 18.11 -43.58 -6.06
C ASP A 172 17.11 -44.02 -7.14
N TYR A 173 16.40 -43.06 -7.75
CA TYR A 173 15.53 -43.33 -8.88
C TYR A 173 16.30 -43.87 -10.11
N GLN A 174 17.49 -43.32 -10.40
CA GLN A 174 18.33 -43.80 -11.50
C GLN A 174 18.88 -45.20 -11.22
N ALA A 175 19.28 -45.47 -9.99
CA ALA A 175 19.72 -46.80 -9.56
C ALA A 175 18.58 -47.82 -9.68
N ALA A 176 17.38 -47.50 -9.18
CA ALA A 176 16.18 -48.32 -9.32
C ALA A 176 15.79 -48.55 -10.79
N LYS A 177 15.96 -47.54 -11.64
CA LYS A 177 15.73 -47.64 -13.09
C LYS A 177 16.76 -48.55 -13.78
N ALA A 178 18.02 -48.50 -13.35
CA ALA A 178 19.09 -49.33 -13.88
C ALA A 178 18.99 -50.79 -13.41
N SER A 179 18.57 -51.02 -12.16
CA SER A 179 18.34 -52.36 -11.61
C SER A 179 16.99 -52.98 -12.04
N GLY A 180 16.08 -52.17 -12.58
CA GLY A 180 14.73 -52.61 -12.97
C GLY A 180 13.81 -52.89 -11.78
N ASP A 181 14.09 -52.29 -10.63
CA ASP A 181 13.33 -52.49 -9.40
C ASP A 181 11.97 -51.78 -9.47
N ALA A 182 10.93 -52.55 -9.80
CA ALA A 182 9.59 -52.02 -10.04
C ALA A 182 8.94 -51.44 -8.77
N GLU A 183 9.25 -51.98 -7.58
CA GLU A 183 8.69 -51.50 -6.32
C GLU A 183 9.29 -50.14 -5.95
N ALA A 184 10.62 -50.01 -6.04
CA ALA A 184 11.31 -48.73 -5.82
C ALA A 184 10.89 -47.66 -6.85
N LEU A 185 10.68 -48.03 -8.12
CA LEU A 185 10.20 -47.09 -9.14
C LEU A 185 8.74 -46.65 -8.90
N SER A 186 7.91 -47.51 -8.33
CA SER A 186 6.51 -47.17 -8.02
C SER A 186 6.38 -46.15 -6.88
N THR A 187 7.36 -46.13 -5.96
CA THR A 187 7.40 -45.22 -4.81
C THR A 187 8.13 -43.90 -5.15
N LEU A 188 9.26 -43.97 -5.85
CA LEU A 188 10.09 -42.80 -6.15
C LEU A 188 9.51 -41.90 -7.26
N ARG A 189 8.78 -42.45 -8.24
CA ARG A 189 8.15 -41.65 -9.31
C ARG A 189 7.20 -40.57 -8.80
N PRO A 190 6.16 -40.90 -8.01
CA PRO A 190 5.21 -39.89 -7.55
C PRO A 190 5.87 -38.86 -6.62
N GLN A 191 6.87 -39.27 -5.81
CA GLN A 191 7.61 -38.36 -4.94
C GLN A 191 8.42 -37.33 -5.75
N LEU A 192 9.16 -37.77 -6.77
CA LEU A 192 9.90 -36.87 -7.66
C LEU A 192 8.97 -35.96 -8.46
N GLU A 193 7.83 -36.48 -8.95
CA GLU A 193 6.86 -35.67 -9.69
C GLU A 193 6.24 -34.58 -8.81
N GLN A 194 5.91 -34.91 -7.56
CA GLN A 194 5.43 -33.94 -6.58
C GLN A 194 6.47 -32.85 -6.32
N LEU A 195 7.72 -33.21 -6.00
CA LEU A 195 8.78 -32.24 -5.72
C LEU A 195 9.10 -31.35 -6.93
N MET A 196 9.08 -31.91 -8.14
CA MET A 196 9.27 -31.12 -9.37
C MET A 196 8.11 -30.16 -9.62
N SER A 197 6.87 -30.55 -9.29
CA SER A 197 5.71 -29.67 -9.39
C SER A 197 5.75 -28.54 -8.35
N GLU A 198 6.21 -28.84 -7.14
CA GLU A 198 6.38 -27.90 -6.05
C GLU A 198 7.46 -26.88 -6.38
N ARG A 199 8.65 -27.34 -6.80
CA ARG A 199 9.74 -26.49 -7.32
C ARG A 199 9.24 -25.51 -8.38
N LYS A 200 8.48 -26.02 -9.36
CA LYS A 200 7.91 -25.20 -10.43
C LYS A 200 6.92 -24.16 -9.88
N SER A 201 6.11 -24.52 -8.89
CA SER A 201 5.16 -23.61 -8.27
C SER A 201 5.85 -22.51 -7.46
N ILE A 202 6.92 -22.85 -6.73
CA ILE A 202 7.74 -21.93 -5.94
C ILE A 202 8.50 -20.97 -6.87
N LYS A 203 9.14 -21.49 -7.93
CA LYS A 203 9.79 -20.66 -8.97
C LYS A 203 8.80 -19.67 -9.59
N ALA A 204 7.58 -20.12 -9.92
CA ALA A 204 6.56 -19.25 -10.50
C ALA A 204 6.12 -18.13 -9.54
N GLN A 205 6.04 -18.43 -8.24
CA GLN A 205 5.75 -17.43 -7.21
C GLN A 205 6.88 -16.40 -7.10
N MET A 206 8.15 -16.84 -7.08
CA MET A 206 9.31 -15.94 -7.06
C MET A 206 9.38 -15.00 -8.28
N VAL A 207 9.05 -15.51 -9.47
CA VAL A 207 8.99 -14.69 -10.69
C VAL A 207 7.84 -13.68 -10.65
N SER A 208 6.74 -14.01 -9.95
CA SER A 208 5.57 -13.14 -9.84
C SER A 208 5.74 -12.01 -8.80
N GLU A 209 6.57 -12.23 -7.77
CA GLU A 209 6.85 -11.25 -6.71
C GLU A 209 7.96 -10.25 -7.05
N LYS A 210 8.77 -10.50 -8.08
CA LYS A 210 9.65 -9.46 -8.63
C LYS A 210 8.81 -8.29 -9.16
N PRO A 211 9.05 -7.04 -8.73
CA PRO A 211 8.24 -5.89 -9.11
C PRO A 211 8.32 -5.69 -10.63
N LYS A 212 7.18 -5.86 -11.29
CA LYS A 212 7.03 -5.67 -12.74
C LYS A 212 7.21 -4.20 -13.11
N ALA A 213 8.44 -3.79 -13.43
CA ALA A 213 8.64 -2.67 -14.33
C ALA A 213 8.09 -3.06 -15.71
N LYS A 214 7.08 -2.30 -16.16
CA LYS A 214 6.40 -2.31 -17.47
C LYS A 214 6.89 -3.32 -18.51
N ALA A 215 6.02 -4.26 -18.89
CA ALA A 215 6.12 -4.92 -20.19
C ALA A 215 4.75 -4.88 -20.91
N VAL A 216 4.74 -4.13 -22.00
CA VAL A 216 3.73 -4.16 -23.06
C VAL A 216 3.98 -5.41 -23.90
N ALA A 217 2.91 -6.17 -24.16
CA ALA A 217 2.72 -7.12 -25.26
C ALA A 217 3.78 -8.22 -25.50
N LYS A 218 3.37 -9.49 -25.40
CA LYS A 218 2.90 -10.31 -26.54
C LYS A 218 2.86 -11.78 -26.13
N ALA A 219 1.66 -12.36 -26.21
CA ALA A 219 1.46 -13.78 -26.11
C ALA A 219 2.23 -14.52 -27.23
N VAL A 220 3.20 -15.33 -26.85
CA VAL A 220 3.65 -16.49 -27.62
C VAL A 220 3.79 -17.65 -26.64
N ALA A 221 2.81 -18.55 -26.69
CA ALA A 221 2.91 -19.86 -26.08
C ALA A 221 4.00 -20.67 -26.81
N LYS A 222 5.08 -21.02 -26.11
CA LYS A 222 5.91 -22.17 -26.46
C LYS A 222 6.39 -22.84 -25.19
N ALA A 223 5.99 -24.10 -25.03
CA ALA A 223 6.49 -24.99 -24.01
C ALA A 223 8.02 -25.14 -24.15
N VAL A 224 8.74 -24.83 -23.08
CA VAL A 224 10.16 -25.13 -22.84
C VAL A 224 10.18 -25.46 -21.34
N VAL A 225 10.20 -26.74 -20.96
CA VAL A 225 11.38 -27.60 -20.72
C VAL A 225 12.29 -27.01 -19.64
N ALA A 226 12.68 -27.89 -18.72
CA ALA A 226 13.20 -27.61 -17.40
C ALA A 226 14.60 -27.00 -17.41
N GLU A 227 14.76 -25.78 -16.88
CA GLU A 227 16.05 -25.11 -16.77
C GLU A 227 16.07 -24.17 -15.57
N GLU A 228 16.96 -24.45 -14.63
CA GLU A 228 17.25 -23.58 -13.47
C GLU A 228 18.72 -23.66 -13.04
N ALA A 229 19.49 -24.64 -13.53
CA ALA A 229 20.92 -24.46 -13.69
C ALA A 229 21.23 -23.69 -14.99
N GLU A 230 20.38 -23.86 -16.01
CA GLU A 230 20.62 -23.27 -17.32
C GLU A 230 20.20 -21.79 -17.40
N ASP A 231 19.39 -21.19 -16.51
CA ASP A 231 19.12 -19.73 -16.60
C ASP A 231 20.38 -18.88 -16.30
N GLY A 232 21.21 -19.31 -15.34
CA GLY A 232 22.48 -18.64 -15.01
C GLY A 232 23.57 -18.95 -16.04
N ASP A 233 23.61 -20.21 -16.51
CA ASP A 233 24.52 -20.64 -17.56
C ASP A 233 24.16 -20.00 -18.91
N ASP A 234 22.87 -19.91 -19.27
CA ASP A 234 22.34 -19.25 -20.48
C ASP A 234 22.58 -17.74 -20.42
N MET A 235 22.42 -17.13 -19.25
CA MET A 235 22.77 -15.72 -19.07
C MET A 235 24.26 -15.50 -19.30
N PHE A 236 25.11 -16.40 -18.80
CA PHE A 236 26.56 -16.33 -19.01
C PHE A 236 26.95 -16.62 -20.48
N VAL A 237 26.31 -17.57 -21.14
CA VAL A 237 26.49 -17.86 -22.58
C VAL A 237 26.10 -16.65 -23.42
N THR A 238 24.98 -16.00 -23.08
CA THR A 238 24.53 -14.76 -23.74
C THR A 238 25.52 -13.63 -23.50
N PHE A 239 26.04 -13.50 -22.27
CA PHE A 239 27.09 -12.55 -21.92
C PHE A 239 28.38 -12.79 -22.73
N VAL A 240 28.84 -14.03 -22.87
CA VAL A 240 30.04 -14.36 -23.66
C VAL A 240 29.85 -13.97 -25.13
N ALA A 241 28.66 -14.18 -25.69
CA ALA A 241 28.35 -13.74 -27.07
C ALA A 241 28.37 -12.20 -27.21
N ILE A 242 27.79 -11.49 -26.24
CA ILE A 242 27.82 -10.01 -26.20
C ILE A 242 29.26 -9.50 -26.11
N VAL A 243 30.07 -10.11 -25.24
CA VAL A 243 31.47 -9.74 -25.04
C VAL A 243 32.28 -9.98 -26.30
N ASP A 244 32.07 -11.12 -26.99
CA ASP A 244 32.79 -11.42 -28.23
C ASP A 244 32.46 -10.42 -29.35
N GLU A 245 31.19 -10.03 -29.47
CA GLU A 245 30.78 -8.97 -30.40
C GLU A 245 31.38 -7.60 -30.02
N LEU A 246 31.33 -7.26 -28.73
CA LEU A 246 31.78 -5.97 -28.21
C LEU A 246 33.30 -5.79 -28.33
N LEU A 247 34.08 -6.78 -27.89
CA LEU A 247 35.53 -6.75 -27.94
C LEU A 247 36.05 -6.99 -29.38
N GLY A 248 35.32 -7.77 -30.19
CA GLY A 248 35.71 -8.03 -31.58
C GLY A 248 35.56 -6.83 -32.52
N SER A 249 34.67 -5.89 -32.22
CA SER A 249 34.35 -4.76 -33.10
C SER A 249 34.89 -3.41 -32.63
N HIS A 250 35.13 -3.24 -31.33
CA HIS A 250 35.43 -1.93 -30.74
C HIS A 250 36.81 -1.82 -30.09
N LEU A 251 37.63 -2.87 -30.14
CA LEU A 251 38.96 -2.89 -29.56
C LEU A 251 40.04 -2.63 -30.64
N PRO A 252 41.05 -1.76 -30.40
CA PRO A 252 42.12 -1.50 -31.37
C PRO A 252 43.01 -2.73 -31.62
N GLU A 253 43.49 -2.91 -32.85
CA GLU A 253 44.34 -4.07 -33.25
C GLU A 253 45.60 -4.21 -32.37
N ASP A 254 46.22 -3.10 -31.96
CA ASP A 254 47.39 -3.11 -31.09
C ASP A 254 47.09 -3.74 -29.72
N VAL A 255 45.90 -3.47 -29.17
CA VAL A 255 45.46 -4.02 -27.89
C VAL A 255 45.07 -5.49 -28.05
N VAL A 256 44.39 -5.86 -29.14
CA VAL A 256 44.07 -7.27 -29.47
C VAL A 256 45.35 -8.10 -29.56
N ASN A 257 46.35 -7.63 -30.30
CA ASN A 257 47.62 -8.34 -30.46
C ASN A 257 48.34 -8.51 -29.10
N SER A 258 48.36 -7.47 -28.28
CA SER A 258 48.93 -7.55 -26.93
C SER A 258 48.18 -8.52 -26.01
N PHE A 259 46.86 -8.62 -26.18
CA PHE A 259 46.01 -9.54 -25.42
C PHE A 259 46.21 -10.99 -25.87
N VAL A 260 46.29 -11.26 -27.18
CA VAL A 260 46.53 -12.61 -27.71
C VAL A 260 47.90 -13.17 -27.29
N GLU A 261 48.89 -12.30 -27.10
CA GLU A 261 50.21 -12.68 -26.56
C GLU A 261 50.21 -12.89 -25.04
N SER A 262 49.15 -12.47 -24.35
CA SER A 262 49.02 -12.58 -22.90
C SER A 262 48.59 -13.99 -22.46
N ASN A 263 48.89 -14.34 -21.21
CA ASN A 263 48.42 -15.60 -20.62
C ASN A 263 46.90 -15.65 -20.44
N ASP A 264 46.24 -14.49 -20.41
CA ASP A 264 44.80 -14.34 -20.16
C ASP A 264 43.97 -14.77 -21.38
N PHE A 265 44.56 -14.73 -22.58
CA PHE A 265 43.92 -15.21 -23.80
C PHE A 265 43.56 -16.70 -23.73
N SER A 266 44.33 -17.50 -22.99
CA SER A 266 44.04 -18.93 -22.82
C SER A 266 42.71 -19.17 -22.09
N VAL A 267 42.40 -18.35 -21.08
CA VAL A 267 41.12 -18.39 -20.35
C VAL A 267 40.00 -17.88 -21.25
N TYR A 268 40.24 -16.79 -21.98
CA TYR A 268 39.27 -16.25 -22.94
C TYR A 268 38.89 -17.25 -24.03
N GLN A 269 39.87 -17.97 -24.61
CA GLN A 269 39.63 -18.98 -25.63
C GLN A 269 38.88 -20.20 -25.07
N GLN A 270 39.23 -20.64 -23.87
CA GLN A 270 38.58 -21.79 -23.22
C GLN A 270 37.12 -21.52 -22.92
N VAL A 271 36.82 -20.35 -22.33
CA VAL A 271 35.44 -19.96 -21.96
C VAL A 271 34.64 -19.50 -23.19
N GLY A 272 35.28 -18.82 -24.14
CA GLY A 272 34.63 -18.40 -25.39
C GLY A 272 34.29 -19.55 -26.33
N GLY A 273 35.04 -20.66 -26.28
CA GLY A 273 34.78 -21.85 -27.10
C GLY A 273 33.65 -22.73 -26.57
N ASP A 274 33.52 -22.85 -25.25
CA ASP A 274 32.45 -23.63 -24.59
C ASP A 274 32.02 -22.95 -23.28
N PRO A 275 31.18 -21.89 -23.36
CA PRO A 275 30.78 -21.12 -22.19
C PRO A 275 29.93 -21.91 -21.19
N SER A 276 29.19 -22.92 -21.65
CA SER A 276 28.35 -23.77 -20.81
C SER A 276 29.16 -24.76 -19.97
N ALA A 277 30.36 -25.15 -20.41
CA ALA A 277 31.23 -26.08 -19.68
C ALA A 277 32.16 -25.40 -18.65
N ALA A 278 32.22 -24.06 -18.63
CA ALA A 278 33.04 -23.30 -17.70
C ALA A 278 32.47 -23.33 -16.28
N ASP A 279 33.33 -23.59 -15.29
CA ASP A 279 33.02 -23.50 -13.86
C ASP A 279 33.10 -22.06 -13.33
N ASP A 280 32.47 -21.79 -12.18
CA ASP A 280 32.35 -20.45 -11.61
C ASP A 280 33.70 -19.73 -11.43
N GLU A 281 34.77 -20.47 -11.10
CA GLU A 281 36.11 -19.90 -10.99
C GLU A 281 36.66 -19.41 -12.34
N LEU A 282 36.48 -20.18 -13.43
CA LEU A 282 36.86 -19.75 -14.77
C LEU A 282 35.97 -18.59 -15.27
N ARG A 283 34.68 -18.60 -14.94
CA ARG A 283 33.74 -17.52 -15.30
C ARG A 283 34.12 -16.19 -14.65
N GLY A 284 34.46 -16.20 -13.36
CA GLY A 284 34.93 -15.00 -12.67
C GLY A 284 36.27 -14.49 -13.20
N ARG A 285 37.21 -15.39 -13.53
CA ARG A 285 38.47 -15.00 -14.20
C ARG A 285 38.22 -14.39 -15.57
N PHE A 286 37.33 -14.99 -16.37
CA PHE A 286 36.93 -14.45 -17.67
C PHE A 286 36.32 -13.05 -17.53
N PHE A 287 35.41 -12.86 -16.57
CA PHE A 287 34.80 -11.56 -16.30
C PHE A 287 35.84 -10.49 -15.97
N ALA A 288 36.79 -10.79 -15.08
CA ALA A 288 37.86 -9.85 -14.72
C ALA A 288 38.76 -9.46 -15.93
N ILE A 289 39.01 -10.42 -16.82
CA ILE A 289 39.76 -10.17 -18.07
C ILE A 289 38.96 -9.23 -18.98
N VAL A 290 37.66 -9.50 -19.16
CA VAL A 290 36.76 -8.69 -20.00
C VAL A 290 36.62 -7.28 -19.48
N ASP A 291 36.39 -7.09 -18.17
CA ASP A 291 36.27 -5.77 -17.53
C ASP A 291 37.57 -4.95 -17.73
N GLY A 292 38.73 -5.60 -17.61
CA GLY A 292 40.01 -4.98 -17.92
C GLY A 292 40.15 -4.53 -19.38
N GLN A 293 39.60 -5.29 -20.33
CA GLN A 293 39.61 -4.92 -21.75
C GLN A 293 38.60 -3.81 -22.09
N LEU A 294 37.47 -3.76 -21.39
CA LEU A 294 36.49 -2.67 -21.54
C LEU A 294 37.10 -1.30 -21.20
N ALA A 295 38.02 -1.24 -20.24
CA ALA A 295 38.74 -0.01 -19.90
C ALA A 295 39.68 0.49 -21.02
N ASN A 296 40.06 -0.39 -21.97
CA ASN A 296 40.92 -0.04 -23.10
C ASN A 296 40.12 0.45 -24.32
N MET A 297 38.79 0.48 -24.24
CA MET A 297 37.90 0.94 -25.31
C MET A 297 37.73 2.46 -25.31
N SER A 298 37.27 3.00 -26.44
CA SER A 298 36.94 4.41 -26.54
C SER A 298 35.70 4.76 -25.70
N GLU A 299 35.67 5.98 -25.14
CA GLU A 299 34.55 6.45 -24.32
C GLU A 299 33.21 6.44 -25.08
N ASP A 300 33.24 6.70 -26.38
CA ASP A 300 32.06 6.63 -27.26
C ASP A 300 31.50 5.20 -27.36
N SER A 301 32.38 4.19 -27.47
CA SER A 301 32.00 2.78 -27.51
C SER A 301 31.41 2.30 -26.17
N ILE A 302 32.00 2.73 -25.06
CA ILE A 302 31.50 2.41 -23.71
C ILE A 302 30.12 3.03 -23.49
N ASN A 303 29.93 4.30 -23.87
CA ASN A 303 28.64 4.97 -23.74
C ASN A 303 27.55 4.32 -24.62
N ALA A 304 27.91 3.87 -25.82
CA ALA A 304 26.99 3.14 -26.70
C ALA A 304 26.58 1.79 -26.08
N PHE A 305 27.53 1.07 -25.47
CA PHE A 305 27.26 -0.19 -24.78
C PHE A 305 26.39 0.00 -23.53
N VAL A 306 26.72 0.96 -22.66
CA VAL A 306 25.95 1.25 -21.43
C VAL A 306 24.51 1.69 -21.75
N ALA A 307 24.28 2.29 -22.92
CA ALA A 307 22.94 2.66 -23.39
C ALA A 307 22.18 1.48 -24.04
N SER A 308 22.83 0.35 -24.32
CA SER A 308 22.20 -0.84 -24.90
C SER A 308 21.54 -1.71 -23.83
N SER A 309 20.65 -2.59 -24.28
CA SER A 309 20.04 -3.62 -23.41
C SER A 309 21.05 -4.64 -22.90
N ASP A 310 22.20 -4.77 -23.57
CA ASP A 310 23.21 -5.80 -23.28
C ASP A 310 24.00 -5.46 -22.01
N PHE A 311 24.04 -4.18 -21.64
CA PHE A 311 24.62 -3.74 -20.38
C PHE A 311 23.87 -4.27 -19.15
N GLU A 312 22.56 -4.52 -19.25
CA GLU A 312 21.81 -5.13 -18.15
C GLU A 312 22.30 -6.56 -17.88
N ILE A 313 22.62 -7.30 -18.95
CA ILE A 313 23.19 -8.65 -18.86
C ILE A 313 24.59 -8.59 -18.27
N TYR A 314 25.46 -7.70 -18.78
CA TYR A 314 26.80 -7.46 -18.23
C TYR A 314 26.78 -7.18 -16.73
N ARG A 315 25.90 -6.27 -16.30
CA ARG A 315 25.74 -5.92 -14.89
C ARG A 315 25.24 -7.09 -14.06
N SER A 316 24.27 -7.85 -14.57
CA SER A 316 23.73 -9.01 -13.85
C SER A 316 24.81 -10.08 -13.63
N VAL A 317 25.68 -10.29 -14.62
CA VAL A 317 26.80 -11.24 -14.53
C VAL A 317 27.90 -10.73 -13.60
N GLY A 318 28.22 -9.43 -13.64
CA GLY A 318 29.19 -8.83 -12.71
C GLY A 318 28.71 -8.70 -11.26
N GLU A 319 27.41 -8.82 -11.00
CA GLU A 319 26.90 -8.94 -9.62
C GLU A 319 27.02 -10.39 -9.10
N MET A 320 27.19 -11.37 -9.99
CA MET A 320 27.35 -12.80 -9.64
C MET A 320 28.82 -13.22 -9.44
N TYR A 321 29.78 -12.55 -10.10
CA TYR A 321 31.20 -12.91 -10.10
C TYR A 321 32.10 -11.72 -9.72
#